data_AF-A0A1Y2W8Y8-F1
#
_entry.id   AF-A0A1Y2W8Y8-F1
#
_cell.length_a   1.000
_cell.length_b   1.000
_cell.length_c   1.000
_cell.angle_alpha   90.00
_cell.angle_beta   90.00
_cell.angle_gamma   90.00
#
_symmetry.space_group_name_H-M   'P 1'
#
loop_
_entity.id
_entity.type
_entity.pdbx_description
1 polymer ?
#
loop_
_entity_poly.entity_id
_entity_poly.type
_entity_poly.pdbx_seq_one_letter_code
_entity_poly.pdbx_strand_id
1 'polypeptide(L)'
;MATNICVLSRCSFCRFEFRHGERIAAIVEDGLISGIFEYGVSFLDNNLDAHYVQCRDVCTHDGGLAVVCHFECVKCLPFYLAGSFALALNYSYEPPLNEKKRRIAWLSSSLTSNLSLSYNLPNELRSEIAQHLLREYAIMNARSFWTTGGSTNTLLDLELTIWVRYVEFEGIKYISSITNHPDPNAHDILFNPNPAFQIDNIFISEDHLGIRQVYFRPTGQTPRLAPSPGVWWKTLVRPRLEEKLCVKTDGVKLRDITWSNTDAAMSVRRIASDTPRSPRPPVRFYNFGRTTNRMASFNCNGPTITGYSFLWNFSPKFIHAHTAGENLSFYKTAGVYFDRDVKTGIWLYAPMRRDELITEIWFRYGRMNRDFALVIRTNAGRVTVVGPQTLPNWPPCSWTLLDTPEPDGCRVFFEDSSHGIRKLGFEAPPPAPGRNIAIPAPISPYPESTTLEDYFYTSASLVNVIGVIPCRSTNSDIVSIVGIILNYANGYQTTVGQVFVDRLEPVVDVSPSETMIFQFSTVDGFPYVTNIHFSSLESVPASGMEIHWNGRLEWWFSYRQCKIYHNGKASPITKM
;
A
#
# COMPACT_ATOMS: atom_id res chain seq x y z
N MET A 1 -14.84 -17.17 -29.01
CA MET A 1 -15.21 -16.15 -27.99
C MET A 1 -13.96 -15.34 -27.79
N ALA A 2 -14.02 -14.03 -28.06
CA ALA A 2 -12.86 -13.17 -27.93
C ALA A 2 -12.28 -13.22 -26.51
N THR A 3 -10.95 -13.25 -26.43
CA THR A 3 -10.26 -13.34 -25.14
C THR A 3 -10.31 -11.98 -24.43
N ASN A 4 -10.76 -11.96 -23.17
CA ASN A 4 -10.77 -10.73 -22.37
C ASN A 4 -9.35 -10.38 -21.91
N ILE A 5 -8.83 -9.24 -22.37
CA ILE A 5 -7.48 -8.75 -22.05
C ILE A 5 -7.59 -7.47 -21.21
N CYS A 6 -6.88 -7.44 -20.07
CA CYS A 6 -6.93 -6.33 -19.12
C CYS A 6 -6.04 -5.16 -19.55
N VAL A 7 -6.62 -3.97 -19.69
CA VAL A 7 -5.89 -2.73 -20.06
C VAL A 7 -5.36 -2.03 -18.81
N LEU A 8 -4.04 -1.80 -18.77
CA LEU A 8 -3.39 -1.02 -17.72
C LEU A 8 -3.71 0.48 -17.84
N SER A 9 -3.61 1.21 -16.72
CA SER A 9 -3.92 2.64 -16.65
C SER A 9 -2.82 3.58 -17.14
N ARG A 10 -1.81 3.05 -17.84
CA ARG A 10 -0.59 3.79 -18.20
C ARG A 10 -0.05 3.37 -19.55
N CYS A 11 0.51 4.33 -20.28
CA CYS A 11 1.22 4.07 -21.52
C CYS A 11 2.55 3.34 -21.26
N SER A 12 2.77 2.20 -21.93
CA SER A 12 3.99 1.41 -21.78
C SER A 12 5.26 2.11 -22.32
N PHE A 13 5.14 3.14 -23.16
CA PHE A 13 6.28 3.90 -23.67
C PHE A 13 6.61 5.11 -22.80
N CYS A 14 5.70 6.09 -22.71
CA CYS A 14 5.98 7.34 -21.99
C CYS A 14 5.77 7.21 -20.47
N ARG A 15 5.10 6.15 -20.03
CA ARG A 15 4.77 5.85 -18.62
C ARG A 15 3.90 6.90 -17.93
N PHE A 16 3.15 7.69 -18.70
CA PHE A 16 2.09 8.55 -18.17
C PHE A 16 0.77 7.81 -18.07
N GLU A 17 -0.01 8.14 -17.04
CA GLU A 17 -1.35 7.58 -16.87
C GLU A 17 -2.30 8.09 -17.95
N PHE A 18 -3.18 7.19 -18.40
CA PHE A 18 -4.23 7.55 -19.32
C PHE A 18 -5.30 8.39 -18.63
N ARG A 19 -5.87 9.34 -19.38
CA ARG A 19 -7.10 10.03 -18.99
C ARG A 19 -8.28 9.41 -19.74
N HIS A 20 -9.45 9.45 -19.13
CA HIS A 20 -10.68 8.98 -19.79
C HIS A 20 -10.86 9.68 -21.14
N GLY A 21 -11.18 8.91 -22.18
CA GLY A 21 -11.33 9.40 -23.55
C GLY A 21 -10.03 9.57 -24.33
N GLU A 22 -8.84 9.34 -23.74
CA GLU A 22 -7.60 9.38 -24.50
C GLU A 22 -7.50 8.21 -25.49
N ARG A 23 -7.03 8.51 -26.71
CA ARG A 23 -6.84 7.51 -27.77
C ARG A 23 -5.62 6.64 -27.49
N ILE A 24 -5.84 5.34 -27.45
CA ILE A 24 -4.84 4.33 -27.13
C ILE A 24 -4.86 3.19 -28.15
N ALA A 25 -3.78 2.43 -28.17
CA ALA A 25 -3.67 1.20 -28.95
C ALA A 25 -2.87 0.16 -28.18
N ALA A 26 -3.22 -1.11 -28.33
CA ALA A 26 -2.51 -2.23 -27.75
C ALA A 26 -1.41 -2.74 -28.69
N ILE A 27 -0.27 -3.14 -28.12
CA ILE A 27 0.86 -3.75 -28.82
C ILE A 27 0.84 -5.25 -28.52
N VAL A 28 0.78 -6.07 -29.56
CA VAL A 28 0.79 -7.54 -29.47
C VAL A 28 2.22 -8.05 -29.65
N GLU A 29 2.51 -9.29 -29.21
CA GLU A 29 3.86 -9.89 -29.13
C GLU A 29 4.67 -9.82 -30.45
N ASP A 30 4.01 -9.75 -31.62
CA ASP A 30 4.67 -9.64 -32.93
C ASP A 30 4.82 -8.20 -33.45
N GLY A 31 4.61 -7.19 -32.61
CA GLY A 31 4.62 -5.78 -33.01
C GLY A 31 3.37 -5.34 -33.79
N LEU A 32 2.38 -6.22 -33.94
CA LEU A 32 1.04 -5.87 -34.42
C LEU A 32 0.38 -4.93 -33.42
N ILE A 33 -0.40 -3.99 -33.95
CA ILE A 33 -1.12 -2.99 -33.15
C ILE A 33 -2.60 -3.19 -33.37
N SER A 34 -3.37 -3.13 -32.28
CA SER A 34 -4.83 -3.18 -32.34
C SER A 34 -5.42 -2.00 -33.12
N GLY A 35 -6.72 -2.05 -33.39
CA GLY A 35 -7.49 -0.85 -33.69
C GLY A 35 -7.30 0.23 -32.60
N ILE A 36 -7.54 1.49 -32.95
CA ILE A 36 -7.48 2.62 -32.01
C ILE A 36 -8.78 2.65 -31.21
N PHE A 37 -8.67 2.80 -29.90
CA PHE A 37 -9.83 2.89 -29.01
C PHE A 37 -9.61 3.91 -27.90
N GLU A 38 -10.68 4.26 -27.18
CA GLU A 38 -10.63 5.23 -26.10
C GLU A 38 -10.43 4.57 -24.75
N TYR A 39 -9.56 5.15 -23.92
CA TYR A 39 -9.36 4.68 -22.56
C TYR A 39 -10.61 4.91 -21.71
N GLY A 40 -11.08 3.85 -21.05
CA GLY A 40 -12.31 3.84 -20.26
C GLY A 40 -13.52 3.23 -20.96
N VAL A 41 -13.36 2.81 -22.23
CA VAL A 41 -14.39 2.12 -23.00
C VAL A 41 -13.90 0.72 -23.35
N SER A 42 -14.74 -0.30 -23.20
CA SER A 42 -14.42 -1.66 -23.64
C SER A 42 -14.32 -1.71 -25.17
N PHE A 43 -13.35 -2.44 -25.70
CA PHE A 43 -13.09 -2.47 -27.14
C PHE A 43 -12.90 -3.90 -27.64
N LEU A 44 -13.68 -4.30 -28.65
CA LEU A 44 -13.54 -5.59 -29.33
C LEU A 44 -12.78 -5.39 -30.64
N ASP A 45 -11.60 -5.99 -30.74
CA ASP A 45 -10.83 -6.05 -31.97
C ASP A 45 -11.12 -7.37 -32.69
N ASN A 46 -11.99 -7.33 -33.70
CA ASN A 46 -12.37 -8.50 -34.48
C ASN A 46 -11.20 -9.09 -35.28
N ASN A 47 -10.16 -8.30 -35.59
CA ASN A 47 -9.01 -8.78 -36.35
C ASN A 47 -8.04 -9.58 -35.47
N LEU A 48 -8.01 -9.25 -34.16
CA LEU A 48 -7.16 -9.90 -33.18
C LEU A 48 -7.91 -10.89 -32.27
N ASP A 49 -9.22 -11.07 -32.47
CA ASP A 49 -10.14 -11.83 -31.59
C ASP A 49 -9.94 -11.49 -30.10
N ALA A 50 -9.75 -10.21 -29.81
CA ALA A 50 -9.36 -9.70 -28.50
C ALA A 50 -10.36 -8.67 -27.99
N HIS A 51 -10.81 -8.84 -26.74
CA HIS A 51 -11.70 -7.90 -26.07
C HIS A 51 -10.96 -7.20 -24.93
N TYR A 52 -10.65 -5.93 -25.15
CA TYR A 52 -9.90 -5.08 -24.22
C TYR A 52 -10.86 -4.47 -23.20
N VAL A 53 -10.60 -4.74 -21.91
CA VAL A 53 -11.45 -4.31 -20.79
C VAL A 53 -10.59 -3.67 -19.71
N GLN A 54 -11.07 -2.56 -19.15
CA GLN A 54 -10.46 -1.95 -17.98
C GLN A 54 -11.01 -2.61 -16.72
N CYS A 55 -10.12 -3.21 -15.93
CA CYS A 55 -10.47 -3.71 -14.60
C CYS A 55 -10.19 -2.65 -13.53
N ARG A 56 -11.16 -2.44 -12.64
CA ARG A 56 -11.01 -1.53 -11.49
C ARG A 56 -10.36 -2.20 -10.27
N ASP A 57 -10.39 -3.54 -10.23
CA ASP A 57 -9.90 -4.36 -9.12
C ASP A 57 -9.04 -5.54 -9.65
N VAL A 58 -8.79 -6.53 -8.79
CA VAL A 58 -8.09 -7.78 -9.15
C VAL A 58 -8.76 -8.42 -10.35
N CYS A 59 -8.14 -8.26 -11.52
CA CYS A 59 -8.57 -8.84 -12.78
C CYS A 59 -8.52 -10.37 -12.68
N THR A 60 -9.67 -11.01 -12.91
CA THR A 60 -9.81 -12.47 -13.02
C THR A 60 -9.82 -12.93 -14.48
N HIS A 61 -9.63 -12.03 -15.44
CA HIS A 61 -9.56 -12.40 -16.85
C HIS A 61 -8.28 -13.18 -17.15
N ASP A 62 -8.44 -14.28 -17.88
CA ASP A 62 -7.36 -15.20 -18.20
C ASP A 62 -6.50 -14.72 -19.39
N GLY A 63 -6.95 -13.71 -20.13
CA GLY A 63 -6.24 -13.14 -21.28
C GLY A 63 -5.02 -12.26 -20.93
N GLY A 64 -4.72 -12.10 -19.64
CA GLY A 64 -3.54 -11.37 -19.19
C GLY A 64 -3.66 -9.85 -19.30
N LEU A 65 -2.51 -9.17 -19.28
CA LEU A 65 -2.39 -7.72 -19.32
C LEU A 65 -1.92 -7.26 -20.70
N ALA A 66 -2.67 -6.33 -21.29
CA ALA A 66 -2.27 -5.70 -22.55
C ALA A 66 -1.13 -4.71 -22.34
N VAL A 67 -0.16 -4.74 -23.25
CA VAL A 67 0.79 -3.63 -23.44
C VAL A 67 0.08 -2.55 -24.22
N VAL A 68 -0.16 -1.38 -23.63
CA VAL A 68 -0.99 -0.33 -24.24
C VAL A 68 -0.24 0.99 -24.24
N CYS A 69 -0.35 1.74 -25.33
CA CYS A 69 0.27 3.04 -25.48
C CYS A 69 -0.72 4.11 -25.94
N HIS A 70 -0.42 5.38 -25.63
CA HIS A 70 -1.08 6.49 -26.31
C HIS A 70 -0.84 6.34 -27.81
N PHE A 71 -1.86 6.58 -28.63
CA PHE A 71 -1.76 6.45 -30.07
C PHE A 71 -0.61 7.29 -30.66
N GLU A 72 -0.41 8.51 -30.15
CA GLU A 72 0.69 9.38 -30.57
C GLU A 72 2.07 8.86 -30.13
N CYS A 73 2.16 8.21 -28.98
CA CYS A 73 3.43 7.62 -28.49
C CYS A 73 3.89 6.47 -29.39
N VAL A 74 2.97 5.70 -29.96
CA VAL A 74 3.29 4.59 -30.88
C VAL A 74 4.05 5.10 -32.12
N LYS A 75 3.76 6.32 -32.59
CA LYS A 75 4.43 6.93 -33.76
C LYS A 75 5.88 7.33 -33.50
N CYS A 76 6.32 7.35 -32.25
CA CYS A 76 7.68 7.76 -31.87
C CYS A 76 8.73 6.67 -32.12
N LEU A 77 8.30 5.44 -32.41
CA LEU A 77 9.18 4.28 -32.57
C LEU A 77 8.77 3.44 -33.79
N PRO A 78 9.74 2.83 -34.50
CA PRO A 78 9.43 1.79 -35.48
C PRO A 78 8.66 0.62 -34.84
N PHE A 79 7.65 0.11 -35.53
CA PHE A 79 6.74 -0.92 -35.00
C PHE A 79 7.44 -2.19 -34.53
N TYR A 80 8.49 -2.64 -35.24
CA TYR A 80 9.23 -3.85 -34.87
C TYR A 80 10.03 -3.72 -33.56
N LEU A 81 10.24 -2.50 -33.04
CA LEU A 81 10.89 -2.24 -31.76
C LEU A 81 9.88 -2.06 -30.60
N ALA A 82 8.61 -1.88 -30.92
CA ALA A 82 7.58 -1.48 -29.98
C ALA A 82 7.45 -2.45 -28.80
N GLY A 83 7.33 -3.75 -29.07
CA GLY A 83 7.18 -4.77 -28.03
C GLY A 83 8.37 -4.82 -27.07
N SER A 84 9.59 -4.92 -27.62
CA SER A 84 10.81 -5.00 -26.80
C SER A 84 11.06 -3.72 -25.99
N PHE A 85 10.76 -2.55 -26.57
CA PHE A 85 10.88 -1.27 -25.87
C PHE A 85 9.86 -1.15 -24.74
N ALA A 86 8.60 -1.55 -24.97
CA ALA A 86 7.58 -1.56 -23.92
C ALA A 86 7.97 -2.48 -22.75
N LEU A 87 8.51 -3.67 -23.05
CA LEU A 87 8.97 -4.60 -22.02
C LEU A 87 10.11 -4.00 -21.19
N ALA A 88 11.06 -3.31 -21.82
CA ALA A 88 12.19 -2.69 -21.12
C ALA A 88 11.79 -1.54 -20.18
N LEU A 89 10.65 -0.90 -20.46
CA LEU A 89 10.11 0.18 -19.63
C LEU A 89 9.02 -0.30 -18.68
N ASN A 90 8.66 -1.58 -18.71
CA ASN A 90 7.56 -2.09 -17.91
C ASN A 90 7.85 -1.97 -16.42
N TYR A 91 6.83 -1.60 -15.66
CA TYR A 91 6.92 -1.52 -14.22
C TYR A 91 6.76 -2.91 -13.61
N SER A 92 7.67 -3.28 -12.72
CA SER A 92 7.48 -4.47 -11.87
C SER A 92 6.28 -4.31 -10.92
N TYR A 93 5.91 -3.06 -10.62
CA TYR A 93 4.73 -2.66 -9.85
C TYR A 93 4.48 -1.16 -9.93
N GLU A 94 3.29 -0.70 -9.55
CA GLU A 94 2.96 0.72 -9.60
C GLU A 94 3.87 1.55 -8.67
N PRO A 95 4.53 2.61 -9.18
CA PRO A 95 5.35 3.47 -8.34
C PRO A 95 4.52 4.28 -7.36
N PRO A 96 5.12 4.71 -6.25
CA PRO A 96 4.43 5.57 -5.32
C PRO A 96 4.20 6.98 -5.88
N LEU A 97 3.22 7.71 -5.33
CA LEU A 97 2.82 9.02 -5.85
C LEU A 97 3.96 10.05 -5.80
N ASN A 98 4.77 10.03 -4.75
CA ASN A 98 5.95 10.87 -4.64
C ASN A 98 6.94 10.61 -5.79
N GLU A 99 7.12 9.36 -6.18
CA GLU A 99 7.96 8.99 -7.32
C GLU A 99 7.34 9.44 -8.65
N LYS A 100 6.02 9.29 -8.82
CA LYS A 100 5.30 9.86 -9.98
C LYS A 100 5.53 11.36 -10.10
N LYS A 101 5.41 12.11 -9.00
CA LYS A 101 5.66 13.57 -8.96
C LYS A 101 7.12 13.92 -9.24
N ARG A 102 8.05 13.21 -8.60
CA ARG A 102 9.50 13.39 -8.80
C ARG A 102 9.87 13.19 -10.27
N ARG A 103 9.40 12.11 -10.90
CA ARG A 103 9.65 11.82 -12.31
C ARG A 103 9.16 12.93 -13.23
N ILE A 104 7.95 13.43 -13.02
CA ILE A 104 7.39 14.54 -13.81
C ILE A 104 8.24 15.81 -13.65
N ALA A 105 8.61 16.15 -12.41
CA ALA A 105 9.46 17.30 -12.14
C ALA A 105 10.85 17.16 -12.81
N TRP A 106 11.45 15.97 -12.75
CA TRP A 106 12.72 15.66 -13.40
C TRP A 106 12.64 15.80 -14.92
N LEU A 107 11.62 15.20 -15.56
CA LEU A 107 11.42 15.28 -17.01
C LEU A 107 11.25 16.73 -17.47
N SER A 108 10.43 17.50 -16.76
CA SER A 108 10.21 18.91 -17.04
C SER A 108 11.50 19.71 -16.92
N SER A 109 12.19 19.61 -15.78
CA SER A 109 13.45 20.33 -15.54
C SER A 109 14.55 19.95 -16.53
N SER A 110 14.67 18.66 -16.86
CA SER A 110 15.66 18.15 -17.81
C SER A 110 15.38 18.67 -19.22
N LEU A 111 14.12 18.65 -19.66
CA LEU A 111 13.75 19.18 -20.97
C LEU A 111 13.95 20.70 -21.04
N THR A 112 13.53 21.47 -20.03
CA THR A 112 13.75 22.92 -19.96
C THR A 112 15.24 23.28 -20.05
N SER A 113 16.10 22.48 -19.41
CA SER A 113 17.56 22.65 -19.44
C SER A 113 18.15 22.30 -20.80
N ASN A 114 17.67 21.22 -21.44
CA ASN A 114 18.12 20.87 -22.79
C ASN A 114 17.67 21.91 -23.83
N LEU A 115 16.47 22.49 -23.68
CA LEU A 115 15.99 23.55 -24.55
C LEU A 115 16.87 24.81 -24.49
N SER A 116 17.50 25.12 -23.35
CA SER A 116 18.48 26.23 -23.30
C SER A 116 19.71 26.02 -24.17
N LEU A 117 20.07 24.77 -24.46
CA LEU A 117 21.25 24.47 -25.28
C LEU A 117 20.98 24.74 -26.76
N SER A 118 19.71 24.65 -27.19
CA SER A 118 19.32 24.76 -28.60
C SER A 118 18.62 26.07 -28.94
N TYR A 119 17.97 26.73 -27.97
CA TYR A 119 17.17 27.93 -28.22
C TYR A 119 17.39 28.98 -27.14
N ASN A 120 17.58 30.24 -27.57
CA ASN A 120 17.68 31.39 -26.68
C ASN A 120 16.28 31.90 -26.29
N LEU A 121 15.53 31.07 -25.56
CA LEU A 121 14.18 31.38 -25.07
C LEU A 121 14.21 31.71 -23.57
N PRO A 122 13.37 32.65 -23.09
CA PRO A 122 13.10 32.86 -21.67
C PRO A 122 12.74 31.55 -20.95
N ASN A 123 13.06 31.47 -19.67
CA ASN A 123 12.86 30.24 -18.88
C ASN A 123 11.37 29.85 -18.79
N GLU A 124 10.49 30.84 -18.77
CA GLU A 124 9.04 30.70 -18.72
C GLU A 124 8.54 29.98 -19.97
N LEU A 125 8.95 30.45 -21.17
CA LEU A 125 8.56 29.83 -22.45
C LEU A 125 9.16 28.43 -22.59
N ARG A 126 10.40 28.20 -22.13
CA ARG A 126 10.99 26.86 -22.12
C ARG A 126 10.26 25.90 -21.20
N SER A 127 9.80 26.39 -20.06
CA SER A 127 9.01 25.61 -19.09
C SER A 127 7.64 25.26 -19.65
N GLU A 128 6.99 26.20 -20.34
CA GLU A 128 5.70 25.98 -21.02
C GLU A 128 5.82 24.94 -22.15
N ILE A 129 6.81 25.09 -23.04
CA ILE A 129 7.11 24.11 -24.09
C ILE A 129 7.39 22.73 -23.48
N ALA A 130 8.18 22.68 -22.41
CA ALA A 130 8.53 21.42 -21.76
C ALA A 130 7.29 20.68 -21.24
N GLN A 131 6.31 21.39 -20.67
CA GLN A 131 5.05 20.79 -20.19
C GLN A 131 4.24 20.13 -21.31
N HIS A 132 4.29 20.68 -22.53
CA HIS A 132 3.57 20.12 -23.69
C HIS A 132 4.24 18.90 -24.31
N LEU A 133 5.55 18.72 -24.12
CA LEU A 133 6.35 17.68 -24.80
C LEU A 133 6.85 16.56 -23.86
N LEU A 134 6.32 16.48 -22.63
CA LEU A 134 6.81 15.53 -21.63
C LEU A 134 6.69 14.06 -22.08
N ARG A 135 5.66 13.71 -22.87
CA ARG A 135 5.43 12.33 -23.31
C ARG A 135 6.46 11.91 -24.34
N GLU A 136 6.63 12.73 -25.37
CA GLU A 136 7.58 12.54 -26.46
C GLU A 136 9.01 12.54 -25.91
N TYR A 137 9.33 13.51 -25.04
CA TYR A 137 10.63 13.60 -24.41
C TYR A 137 10.93 12.38 -23.53
N ALA A 138 9.96 11.87 -22.77
CA ALA A 138 10.16 10.65 -21.97
C ALA A 138 10.53 9.45 -22.85
N ILE A 139 9.90 9.31 -24.02
CA ILE A 139 10.20 8.22 -24.97
C ILE A 139 11.59 8.41 -25.58
N MET A 140 11.91 9.61 -26.06
CA MET A 140 13.21 9.89 -26.67
C MET A 140 14.36 9.75 -25.67
N ASN A 141 14.18 10.24 -24.44
CA ASN A 141 15.12 10.04 -23.35
C ASN A 141 15.33 8.56 -23.10
N ALA A 142 14.25 7.78 -22.94
CA ALA A 142 14.38 6.35 -22.70
C ALA A 142 15.07 5.59 -23.85
N ARG A 143 14.75 5.97 -25.10
CA ARG A 143 15.36 5.40 -26.31
C ARG A 143 16.86 5.67 -26.38
N SER A 144 17.33 6.82 -25.91
CA SER A 144 18.76 7.17 -25.95
C SER A 144 19.66 6.22 -25.14
N PHE A 145 19.10 5.55 -24.13
CA PHE A 145 19.82 4.57 -23.30
C PHE A 145 19.62 3.12 -23.78
N TRP A 146 18.59 2.86 -24.58
CA TRP A 146 18.17 1.50 -24.90
C TRP A 146 18.93 0.95 -26.11
N THR A 147 19.65 -0.15 -25.91
CA THR A 147 20.32 -0.88 -26.99
C THR A 147 19.43 -2.00 -27.54
N THR A 148 19.19 -2.00 -28.86
CA THR A 148 18.43 -3.06 -29.55
C THR A 148 19.07 -4.44 -29.35
N GLY A 149 18.32 -5.40 -28.81
CA GLY A 149 18.80 -6.74 -28.41
C GLY A 149 18.97 -6.97 -26.89
N GLY A 150 18.51 -6.01 -26.08
CA GLY A 150 18.95 -5.80 -24.70
C GLY A 150 18.57 -6.79 -23.60
N SER A 151 17.79 -7.84 -23.84
CA SER A 151 17.52 -8.85 -22.79
C SER A 151 18.53 -9.99 -22.88
N THR A 152 19.58 -9.91 -22.07
CA THR A 152 20.58 -10.98 -21.95
C THR A 152 20.63 -11.52 -20.53
N ASN A 153 20.86 -12.82 -20.43
CA ASN A 153 21.16 -13.49 -19.18
C ASN A 153 22.67 -13.67 -19.08
N THR A 154 23.28 -13.17 -18.02
CA THR A 154 24.71 -13.40 -17.75
C THR A 154 24.85 -14.29 -16.53
N LEU A 155 25.73 -15.29 -16.62
CA LEU A 155 26.08 -16.15 -15.48
C LEU A 155 27.32 -15.61 -14.78
N LEU A 156 27.26 -15.52 -13.46
CA LEU A 156 28.35 -15.05 -12.61
C LEU A 156 28.85 -16.17 -11.70
N ASP A 157 30.17 -16.23 -11.59
CA ASP A 157 30.90 -17.06 -10.63
C ASP A 157 31.25 -16.22 -9.40
N LEU A 158 30.85 -16.71 -8.22
CA LEU A 158 31.15 -16.07 -6.94
C LEU A 158 32.59 -16.26 -6.48
N GLU A 159 33.33 -17.19 -7.09
CA GLU A 159 34.75 -17.41 -6.77
C GLU A 159 35.67 -16.45 -7.54
N LEU A 160 35.11 -15.62 -8.43
CA LEU A 160 35.82 -14.58 -9.18
C LEU A 160 35.40 -13.19 -8.70
N THR A 161 36.26 -12.19 -8.92
CA THR A 161 35.89 -10.79 -8.70
C THR A 161 34.68 -10.44 -9.57
N ILE A 162 33.73 -9.76 -8.97
CA ILE A 162 32.49 -9.31 -9.61
C ILE A 162 32.55 -7.80 -9.75
N TRP A 163 32.29 -7.35 -10.96
CA TRP A 163 32.36 -5.96 -11.37
C TRP A 163 30.98 -5.43 -11.72
N VAL A 164 30.75 -4.15 -11.51
CA VAL A 164 29.45 -3.49 -11.72
C VAL A 164 29.61 -2.24 -12.56
N ARG A 165 28.63 -1.97 -13.41
CA ARG A 165 28.46 -0.69 -14.09
C ARG A 165 27.10 -0.11 -13.73
N TYR A 166 27.05 1.21 -13.66
CA TYR A 166 25.83 1.95 -13.36
C TYR A 166 25.36 2.79 -14.54
N VAL A 167 24.06 3.04 -14.58
CA VAL A 167 23.42 4.01 -15.48
C VAL A 167 22.54 4.95 -14.66
N GLU A 168 22.53 6.23 -15.00
CA GLU A 168 21.54 7.17 -14.49
C GLU A 168 20.38 7.27 -15.46
N PHE A 169 19.20 6.84 -15.02
CA PHE A 169 17.99 6.83 -15.83
C PHE A 169 16.89 7.60 -15.09
N GLU A 170 16.41 8.68 -15.72
CA GLU A 170 15.40 9.58 -15.15
C GLU A 170 15.75 10.11 -13.75
N GLY A 171 17.02 10.43 -13.53
CA GLY A 171 17.55 10.97 -12.28
C GLY A 171 17.73 9.93 -11.17
N ILE A 172 17.68 8.63 -11.50
CA ILE A 172 17.91 7.54 -10.55
C ILE A 172 19.06 6.66 -11.06
N LYS A 173 19.98 6.33 -10.15
CA LYS A 173 21.09 5.41 -10.41
C LYS A 173 20.63 3.96 -10.31
N TYR A 174 20.83 3.21 -11.39
CA TYR A 174 20.57 1.77 -11.51
C TYR A 174 21.85 1.01 -11.84
N ILE A 175 21.85 -0.29 -11.57
CA ILE A 175 22.89 -1.18 -12.06
C ILE A 175 22.57 -1.54 -13.51
N SER A 176 23.45 -1.21 -14.46
CA SER A 176 23.30 -1.55 -15.88
C SER A 176 23.77 -2.95 -16.20
N SER A 177 24.90 -3.35 -15.61
CA SER A 177 25.52 -4.66 -15.83
C SER A 177 26.33 -5.10 -14.61
N ILE A 178 26.39 -6.41 -14.41
CA ILE A 178 27.31 -7.08 -13.48
C ILE A 178 28.01 -8.19 -14.26
N THR A 179 29.32 -8.35 -14.09
CA THR A 179 30.15 -9.28 -14.87
C THR A 179 31.39 -9.75 -14.10
N ASN A 180 31.89 -10.95 -14.42
CA ASN A 180 33.24 -11.38 -14.01
C ASN A 180 34.33 -10.95 -15.01
N HIS A 181 33.94 -10.42 -16.18
CA HIS A 181 34.83 -9.93 -17.23
C HIS A 181 34.63 -8.42 -17.41
N PRO A 182 35.36 -7.58 -16.66
CA PRO A 182 35.16 -6.14 -16.69
C PRO A 182 35.68 -5.50 -17.97
N ASP A 183 35.06 -4.38 -18.34
CA ASP A 183 35.74 -3.31 -19.07
C ASP A 183 36.44 -2.41 -18.03
N PRO A 184 37.79 -2.33 -18.03
CA PRO A 184 38.55 -1.56 -17.05
C PRO A 184 38.18 -0.08 -16.95
N ASN A 185 37.62 0.50 -18.02
CA ASN A 185 37.27 1.93 -18.05
C ASN A 185 35.81 2.19 -17.68
N ALA A 186 35.00 1.15 -17.49
CA ALA A 186 33.55 1.30 -17.33
C ALA A 186 32.97 0.55 -16.14
N HIS A 187 33.75 -0.30 -15.45
CA HIS A 187 33.24 -1.08 -14.31
C HIS A 187 34.05 -0.84 -13.03
N ASP A 188 33.32 -0.73 -11.92
CA ASP A 188 33.85 -0.70 -10.56
C ASP A 188 33.81 -2.10 -9.94
N ILE A 189 34.64 -2.36 -8.92
CA ILE A 189 34.57 -3.62 -8.15
C ILE A 189 33.32 -3.60 -7.27
N LEU A 190 32.42 -4.56 -7.48
CA LEU A 190 31.24 -4.77 -6.62
C LEU A 190 31.53 -5.74 -5.48
N PHE A 191 32.30 -6.78 -5.77
CA PHE A 191 32.65 -7.82 -4.81
C PHE A 191 33.98 -8.46 -5.19
N ASN A 192 34.83 -8.65 -4.18
CA ASN A 192 36.07 -9.39 -4.31
C ASN A 192 36.00 -10.63 -3.39
N PRO A 193 36.11 -11.86 -3.94
CA PRO A 193 36.05 -13.08 -3.15
C PRO A 193 37.16 -13.10 -2.09
N ASN A 194 36.79 -13.48 -0.87
CA ASN A 194 37.73 -13.68 0.23
C ASN A 194 37.62 -15.13 0.72
N PRO A 195 38.67 -15.96 0.58
CA PRO A 195 38.66 -17.35 1.02
C PRO A 195 38.34 -17.55 2.51
N ALA A 196 38.59 -16.53 3.35
CA ALA A 196 38.31 -16.58 4.78
C ALA A 196 36.82 -16.44 5.13
N PHE A 197 35.98 -15.96 4.21
CA PHE A 197 34.57 -15.72 4.45
C PHE A 197 33.71 -16.25 3.31
N GLN A 198 32.89 -17.24 3.62
CA GLN A 198 31.90 -17.74 2.69
C GLN A 198 30.75 -16.74 2.57
N ILE A 199 30.40 -16.37 1.34
CA ILE A 199 29.21 -15.58 1.04
C ILE A 199 28.01 -16.49 0.95
N ASP A 200 27.05 -16.25 1.84
CA ASP A 200 25.82 -17.03 1.92
C ASP A 200 24.58 -16.19 1.60
N ASN A 201 24.66 -14.86 1.72
CA ASN A 201 23.54 -13.96 1.53
C ASN A 201 23.84 -12.85 0.53
N ILE A 202 22.91 -12.63 -0.39
CA ILE A 202 22.95 -11.54 -1.36
C ILE A 202 21.71 -10.68 -1.15
N PHE A 203 21.91 -9.42 -0.78
CA PHE A 203 20.85 -8.44 -0.58
C PHE A 203 20.73 -7.56 -1.81
N ILE A 204 19.54 -7.49 -2.39
CA ILE A 204 19.26 -6.79 -3.64
C ILE A 204 18.21 -5.74 -3.37
N SER A 205 18.52 -4.47 -3.59
CA SER A 205 17.51 -3.40 -3.57
C SER A 205 17.02 -3.11 -4.97
N GLU A 206 15.71 -3.01 -5.16
CA GLU A 206 15.07 -2.68 -6.43
C GLU A 206 13.91 -1.71 -6.22
N ASP A 207 13.63 -0.88 -7.23
CA ASP A 207 12.39 -0.13 -7.30
C ASP A 207 11.46 -0.70 -8.39
N HIS A 208 10.43 0.05 -8.76
CA HIS A 208 9.46 -0.34 -9.80
C HIS A 208 10.08 -0.53 -11.20
N LEU A 209 11.29 -0.02 -11.44
CA LEU A 209 12.00 -0.02 -12.72
C LEU A 209 13.20 -0.97 -12.74
N GLY A 210 13.91 -1.18 -11.65
CA GLY A 210 15.06 -2.07 -11.69
C GLY A 210 15.91 -2.09 -10.43
N ILE A 211 17.00 -2.83 -10.53
CA ILE A 211 17.92 -3.07 -9.43
C ILE A 211 18.84 -1.86 -9.25
N ARG A 212 18.92 -1.38 -8.00
CA ARG A 212 19.69 -0.20 -7.62
C ARG A 212 21.00 -0.54 -6.91
N GLN A 213 21.00 -1.58 -6.07
CA GLN A 213 22.15 -1.98 -5.26
C GLN A 213 22.14 -3.49 -5.02
N VAL A 214 23.34 -4.06 -4.85
CA VAL A 214 23.55 -5.46 -4.49
C VAL A 214 24.65 -5.52 -3.43
N TYR A 215 24.44 -6.29 -2.36
CA TYR A 215 25.43 -6.53 -1.32
C TYR A 215 25.65 -8.02 -1.11
N PHE A 216 26.91 -8.44 -1.18
CA PHE A 216 27.35 -9.80 -0.87
C PHE A 216 27.80 -9.84 0.60
N ARG A 217 27.20 -10.72 1.40
CA ARG A 217 27.49 -10.80 2.85
C ARG A 217 27.60 -12.24 3.34
N PRO A 218 28.48 -12.50 4.33
CA PRO A 218 28.48 -13.76 5.06
C PRO A 218 27.18 -14.01 5.84
N THR A 219 26.99 -15.25 6.30
CA THR A 219 25.89 -15.57 7.21
C THR A 219 25.89 -14.68 8.46
N GLY A 220 24.70 -14.21 8.85
CA GLY A 220 24.50 -13.37 10.04
C GLY A 220 24.77 -11.88 9.84
N GLN A 221 25.37 -11.46 8.72
CA GLN A 221 25.62 -10.05 8.42
C GLN A 221 24.50 -9.47 7.54
N THR A 222 23.51 -8.85 8.17
CA THR A 222 22.44 -8.11 7.46
C THR A 222 22.78 -6.61 7.42
N PRO A 223 22.74 -5.95 6.25
CA PRO A 223 22.93 -4.51 6.17
C PRO A 223 21.87 -3.76 7.00
N ARG A 224 22.32 -2.85 7.86
CA ARG A 224 21.42 -1.97 8.62
C ARG A 224 21.15 -0.71 7.81
N LEU A 225 20.12 -0.77 6.97
CA LEU A 225 19.70 0.33 6.11
C LEU A 225 18.28 0.75 6.48
N ALA A 226 18.06 2.06 6.53
CA ALA A 226 16.73 2.62 6.74
C ALA A 226 15.82 2.30 5.53
N PRO A 227 14.51 2.12 5.74
CA PRO A 227 13.56 2.02 4.64
C PRO A 227 13.64 3.24 3.73
N SER A 228 13.59 3.03 2.41
CA SER A 228 13.49 4.09 1.42
C SER A 228 12.17 3.94 0.66
N PRO A 229 11.33 4.99 0.59
CA PRO A 229 10.06 4.92 -0.14
C PRO A 229 10.24 4.41 -1.58
N GLY A 230 9.45 3.41 -1.96
CA GLY A 230 9.48 2.83 -3.31
C GLY A 230 10.66 1.91 -3.61
N VAL A 231 11.50 1.57 -2.61
CA VAL A 231 12.61 0.63 -2.75
C VAL A 231 12.35 -0.60 -1.89
N TRP A 232 12.58 -1.78 -2.46
CA TRP A 232 12.34 -3.06 -1.83
C TRP A 232 13.58 -3.94 -1.87
N TRP A 233 13.75 -4.76 -0.84
CA TRP A 233 14.91 -5.59 -0.61
C TRP A 233 14.57 -7.07 -0.72
N LYS A 234 15.21 -7.75 -1.66
CA LYS A 234 15.21 -9.21 -1.74
C LYS A 234 16.48 -9.76 -1.11
N THR A 235 16.38 -10.94 -0.51
CA THR A 235 17.54 -11.68 0.00
C THR A 235 17.61 -13.02 -0.69
N LEU A 236 18.72 -13.29 -1.37
CA LEU A 236 19.03 -14.60 -1.93
C LEU A 236 19.99 -15.32 -0.98
N VAL A 237 19.61 -16.53 -0.59
CA VAL A 237 20.49 -17.43 0.16
C VAL A 237 21.18 -18.34 -0.85
N ARG A 238 22.49 -18.52 -0.73
CA ARG A 238 23.26 -19.45 -1.58
C ARG A 238 22.86 -20.88 -1.24
N PRO A 239 22.25 -21.63 -2.18
CA PRO A 239 21.79 -22.98 -1.92
C PRO A 239 22.94 -24.00 -1.91
N ARG A 240 23.92 -23.84 -2.81
CA ARG A 240 25.12 -24.68 -2.95
C ARG A 240 26.31 -23.85 -3.40
N LEU A 241 27.52 -24.33 -3.11
CA LEU A 241 28.77 -23.65 -3.49
C LEU A 241 28.95 -23.59 -5.01
N GLU A 242 28.61 -24.62 -5.79
CA GLU A 242 28.85 -24.58 -7.25
C GLU A 242 27.82 -23.78 -8.06
N GLU A 243 26.76 -23.26 -7.41
CA GLU A 243 25.71 -22.54 -8.15
C GLU A 243 26.16 -21.15 -8.60
N LYS A 244 25.88 -20.85 -9.87
CA LYS A 244 26.15 -19.55 -10.49
C LYS A 244 24.96 -18.61 -10.34
N LEU A 245 25.23 -17.33 -10.26
CA LEU A 245 24.17 -16.32 -10.31
C LEU A 245 23.80 -16.03 -11.76
N CYS A 246 22.51 -15.98 -12.06
CA CYS A 246 21.97 -15.50 -13.32
C CYS A 246 21.47 -14.08 -13.13
N VAL A 247 22.01 -13.12 -13.89
CA VAL A 247 21.54 -11.73 -13.90
C VAL A 247 20.83 -11.45 -15.22
N LYS A 248 19.70 -10.76 -15.15
CA LYS A 248 18.87 -10.41 -16.31
C LYS A 248 18.81 -8.90 -16.48
N THR A 249 19.07 -8.40 -17.68
CA THR A 249 18.98 -6.98 -18.05
C THR A 249 17.81 -6.73 -18.99
N ASP A 250 17.31 -5.50 -19.04
CA ASP A 250 16.34 -5.03 -20.04
C ASP A 250 16.98 -4.25 -21.21
N GLY A 251 18.31 -4.16 -21.22
CA GLY A 251 19.09 -3.38 -22.18
C GLY A 251 19.47 -1.99 -21.69
N VAL A 252 18.94 -1.59 -20.54
CA VAL A 252 19.31 -0.35 -19.83
C VAL A 252 19.83 -0.69 -18.43
N LYS A 253 19.07 -1.51 -17.69
CA LYS A 253 19.29 -1.85 -16.29
C LYS A 253 18.96 -3.29 -15.97
N LEU A 254 19.55 -3.79 -14.88
CA LEU A 254 19.23 -5.11 -14.34
C LEU A 254 17.81 -5.14 -13.79
N ARG A 255 17.11 -6.22 -14.12
CA ARG A 255 15.71 -6.50 -13.73
C ARG A 255 15.57 -7.64 -12.75
N ASP A 256 16.47 -8.61 -12.79
CA ASP A 256 16.42 -9.76 -11.89
C ASP A 256 17.80 -10.35 -11.64
N ILE A 257 17.98 -10.94 -10.46
CA ILE A 257 19.16 -11.73 -10.09
C ILE A 257 18.64 -13.00 -9.42
N THR A 258 19.11 -14.15 -9.90
CA THR A 258 18.64 -15.49 -9.49
C THR A 258 19.80 -16.45 -9.39
N TRP A 259 19.60 -17.65 -8.83
CA TRP A 259 20.54 -18.74 -9.05
C TRP A 259 20.20 -19.50 -10.34
N SER A 260 21.21 -20.04 -11.02
CA SER A 260 21.08 -20.69 -12.32
C SER A 260 20.22 -21.95 -12.30
N ASN A 261 20.18 -22.67 -11.17
CA ASN A 261 19.43 -23.92 -11.00
C ASN A 261 18.21 -23.75 -10.08
N THR A 262 17.72 -22.52 -9.92
CA THR A 262 16.52 -22.29 -9.12
C THR A 262 15.32 -22.84 -9.88
N ASP A 263 14.75 -23.95 -9.38
CA ASP A 263 13.48 -24.45 -9.88
C ASP A 263 12.43 -23.33 -9.89
N ALA A 264 11.60 -23.23 -10.91
CA ALA A 264 10.68 -22.10 -11.08
C ALA A 264 9.77 -21.93 -9.84
N ALA A 265 9.45 -23.03 -9.15
CA ALA A 265 8.71 -23.05 -7.88
C ALA A 265 9.45 -22.41 -6.68
N MET A 266 10.78 -22.46 -6.63
CA MET A 266 11.58 -21.77 -5.61
C MET A 266 11.72 -20.27 -5.89
N SER A 267 11.61 -19.85 -7.17
CA SER A 267 11.61 -18.43 -7.55
C SER A 267 10.38 -17.66 -7.02
N VAL A 268 9.26 -18.38 -6.76
CA VAL A 268 8.00 -17.84 -6.22
C VAL A 268 8.14 -17.35 -4.76
N ARG A 269 9.21 -17.72 -4.04
CA ARG A 269 9.46 -17.34 -2.63
C ARG A 269 10.25 -16.05 -2.43
N ARG A 270 10.47 -15.24 -3.48
CA ARG A 270 11.25 -13.98 -3.38
C ARG A 270 10.45 -12.84 -2.77
N ILE A 271 10.25 -12.93 -1.47
CA ILE A 271 9.62 -11.87 -0.72
C ILE A 271 10.58 -10.70 -0.62
N ALA A 272 10.11 -9.54 -1.08
CA ALA A 272 10.82 -8.28 -0.98
C ALA A 272 10.28 -7.51 0.23
N SER A 273 11.18 -6.97 1.04
CA SER A 273 10.84 -6.22 2.26
C SER A 273 11.25 -4.75 2.13
N ASP A 274 10.67 -3.88 2.94
CA ASP A 274 11.03 -2.46 3.03
C ASP A 274 12.50 -2.22 3.46
N THR A 275 13.11 -3.20 4.13
CA THR A 275 14.48 -3.19 4.63
C THR A 275 15.20 -4.52 4.33
N PRO A 276 16.55 -4.52 4.27
CA PRO A 276 17.31 -5.76 4.17
C PRO A 276 16.98 -6.69 5.33
N ARG A 277 16.60 -7.93 5.02
CA ARG A 277 16.11 -8.89 6.02
C ARG A 277 17.00 -10.11 6.07
N SER A 278 17.43 -10.48 7.28
CA SER A 278 18.05 -11.78 7.52
C SER A 278 17.10 -12.89 7.08
N PRO A 279 17.56 -13.94 6.38
CA PRO A 279 16.72 -15.11 6.07
C PRO A 279 16.20 -15.85 7.31
N ARG A 280 16.81 -15.59 8.48
CA ARG A 280 16.44 -16.18 9.77
C ARG A 280 16.03 -15.08 10.78
N PRO A 281 14.98 -15.31 11.60
CA PRO A 281 14.13 -16.50 11.62
C PRO A 281 13.25 -16.64 10.36
N PRO A 282 12.77 -17.86 10.05
CA PRO A 282 11.84 -18.06 8.95
C PRO A 282 10.52 -17.34 9.25
N VAL A 283 9.89 -16.79 8.22
CA VAL A 283 8.60 -16.11 8.33
C VAL A 283 7.51 -17.05 7.84
N ARG A 284 6.46 -17.22 8.64
CA ARG A 284 5.24 -17.92 8.23
C ARG A 284 4.32 -16.96 7.51
N PHE A 285 3.93 -17.31 6.29
CA PHE A 285 2.99 -16.52 5.51
C PHE A 285 1.61 -17.17 5.45
N TYR A 286 0.58 -16.34 5.57
CA TYR A 286 -0.79 -16.69 5.31
C TYR A 286 -1.27 -15.91 4.09
N ASN A 287 -1.74 -16.61 3.07
CA ASN A 287 -2.27 -16.02 1.84
C ASN A 287 -3.79 -16.16 1.81
N PHE A 288 -4.47 -15.08 1.45
CA PHE A 288 -5.94 -14.99 1.43
C PHE A 288 -6.47 -14.67 0.01
N GLY A 289 -5.64 -14.86 -1.02
CA GLY A 289 -6.01 -14.63 -2.41
C GLY A 289 -4.81 -14.58 -3.35
N ARG A 290 -4.95 -13.95 -4.52
CA ARG A 290 -3.82 -13.56 -5.36
C ARG A 290 -3.05 -12.45 -4.66
N THR A 291 -1.77 -12.67 -4.38
CA THR A 291 -0.90 -11.76 -3.62
C THR A 291 0.30 -11.33 -4.47
N THR A 292 0.89 -10.22 -4.10
CA THR A 292 2.24 -9.84 -4.51
C THR A 292 3.27 -10.46 -3.58
N ASN A 293 4.55 -10.27 -3.90
CA ASN A 293 5.68 -10.67 -3.05
C ASN A 293 6.32 -9.49 -2.31
N ARG A 294 5.72 -8.29 -2.33
CA ARG A 294 6.22 -7.14 -1.56
C ARG A 294 5.52 -7.07 -0.21
N MET A 295 6.32 -7.05 0.85
CA MET A 295 5.84 -7.12 2.23
C MET A 295 6.43 -5.95 3.01
N ALA A 296 5.60 -4.99 3.37
CA ALA A 296 5.96 -3.99 4.38
C ALA A 296 5.98 -4.67 5.76
N SER A 297 6.64 -4.04 6.73
CA SER A 297 6.70 -4.58 8.09
C SER A 297 6.52 -3.50 9.15
N PHE A 298 6.10 -3.92 10.34
CA PHE A 298 6.10 -3.08 11.54
C PHE A 298 6.59 -3.89 12.74
N ASN A 299 7.14 -3.19 13.74
CA ASN A 299 7.52 -3.80 15.01
C ASN A 299 6.30 -3.89 15.92
N CYS A 300 5.76 -5.09 16.09
CA CYS A 300 4.70 -5.38 17.05
C CYS A 300 5.29 -5.46 18.45
N ASN A 301 4.60 -4.95 19.46
CA ASN A 301 5.01 -4.94 20.88
C ASN A 301 6.36 -4.27 21.17
N GLY A 302 6.89 -3.47 20.24
CA GLY A 302 8.11 -2.72 20.49
C GLY A 302 7.97 -1.79 21.71
N PRO A 303 9.03 -1.60 22.52
CA PRO A 303 8.96 -0.83 23.77
C PRO A 303 8.63 0.66 23.57
N THR A 304 8.78 1.17 22.35
CA THR A 304 8.47 2.56 21.98
C THR A 304 7.09 2.72 21.33
N ILE A 305 6.34 1.62 21.17
CA ILE A 305 5.04 1.66 20.49
C ILE A 305 3.99 2.31 21.40
N THR A 306 3.25 3.26 20.84
CA THR A 306 2.19 4.01 21.52
C THR A 306 0.79 3.68 21.01
N GLY A 307 0.68 2.95 19.89
CA GLY A 307 -0.60 2.65 19.27
C GLY A 307 -0.44 1.95 17.94
N TYR A 308 -1.56 1.52 17.35
CA TYR A 308 -1.60 0.97 15.99
C TYR A 308 -2.72 1.61 15.18
N SER A 309 -2.45 1.97 13.92
CA SER A 309 -3.48 2.41 12.98
C SER A 309 -3.68 1.44 11.84
N PHE A 310 -4.92 1.36 11.38
CA PHE A 310 -5.35 0.49 10.31
C PHE A 310 -6.17 1.28 9.31
N LEU A 311 -5.80 1.20 8.03
CA LEU A 311 -6.58 1.76 6.93
C LEU A 311 -7.40 0.66 6.28
N TRP A 312 -8.70 0.93 6.15
CA TRP A 312 -9.63 0.14 5.37
C TRP A 312 -10.16 0.92 4.17
N ASN A 313 -10.15 0.30 3.00
CA ASN A 313 -10.84 0.80 1.81
C ASN A 313 -11.27 -0.39 0.94
N PHE A 314 -12.51 -0.84 1.12
CA PHE A 314 -13.08 -2.11 0.59
C PHE A 314 -12.34 -3.41 0.98
N SER A 315 -11.12 -3.27 1.48
CA SER A 315 -10.17 -4.28 1.97
C SER A 315 -9.19 -3.55 2.90
N PRO A 316 -8.47 -4.24 3.80
CA PRO A 316 -7.40 -3.60 4.54
C PRO A 316 -6.31 -3.16 3.58
N LYS A 317 -5.79 -1.95 3.76
CA LYS A 317 -4.78 -1.38 2.86
C LYS A 317 -3.47 -1.10 3.56
N PHE A 318 -3.50 -0.79 4.85
CA PHE A 318 -2.32 -0.32 5.56
C PHE A 318 -2.42 -0.62 7.04
N ILE A 319 -1.27 -0.95 7.64
CA ILE A 319 -1.11 -1.13 9.08
C ILE A 319 0.11 -0.30 9.49
N HIS A 320 -0.02 0.47 10.57
CA HIS A 320 1.04 1.30 11.10
C HIS A 320 1.18 1.11 12.60
N ALA A 321 2.41 0.97 13.08
CA ALA A 321 2.71 0.96 14.51
C ALA A 321 3.27 2.33 14.89
N HIS A 322 2.58 3.02 15.80
CA HIS A 322 2.91 4.40 16.15
C HIS A 322 4.02 4.48 17.19
N THR A 323 4.83 5.53 17.11
CA THR A 323 5.83 5.90 18.10
C THR A 323 5.74 7.38 18.45
N ALA A 324 6.20 7.77 19.64
CA ALA A 324 6.13 9.16 20.08
C ALA A 324 6.96 10.10 19.18
N GLY A 325 6.35 11.21 18.74
CA GLY A 325 7.03 12.26 17.96
C GLY A 325 7.29 11.91 16.49
N GLU A 326 6.68 10.84 15.97
CA GLU A 326 6.90 10.42 14.59
C GLU A 326 6.29 11.38 13.54
N ASN A 327 6.68 11.18 12.29
CA ASN A 327 6.09 11.90 11.16
C ASN A 327 4.79 11.23 10.68
N LEU A 328 3.66 11.93 10.84
CA LEU A 328 2.32 11.43 10.47
C LEU A 328 1.90 11.74 9.02
N SER A 329 2.82 12.15 8.14
CA SER A 329 2.50 12.49 6.74
C SER A 329 1.96 11.31 5.92
N PHE A 330 2.16 10.07 6.38
CA PHE A 330 1.61 8.90 5.72
C PHE A 330 0.07 8.93 5.64
N TYR A 331 -0.64 9.61 6.55
CA TYR A 331 -2.10 9.79 6.44
C TYR A 331 -2.49 10.57 5.17
N LYS A 332 -1.64 11.49 4.72
CA LYS A 332 -1.85 12.26 3.48
C LYS A 332 -1.54 11.45 2.24
N THR A 333 -0.60 10.51 2.31
CA THR A 333 -0.22 9.70 1.16
C THR A 333 -1.06 8.44 1.04
N ALA A 334 -1.26 7.70 2.14
CA ALA A 334 -2.01 6.44 2.21
C ALA A 334 -3.46 6.59 1.71
N GLY A 335 -4.10 7.74 1.93
CA GLY A 335 -5.45 8.03 1.43
C GLY A 335 -5.55 8.33 -0.08
N VAL A 336 -4.43 8.61 -0.75
CA VAL A 336 -4.40 9.01 -2.18
C VAL A 336 -4.01 7.85 -3.11
N TYR A 337 -3.48 6.75 -2.57
CA TYR A 337 -3.04 5.59 -3.36
C TYR A 337 -4.17 4.81 -4.04
N PHE A 338 -5.43 5.01 -3.66
CA PHE A 338 -6.43 3.96 -3.86
C PHE A 338 -7.73 4.31 -4.60
N ASP A 339 -7.99 5.56 -5.00
CA ASP A 339 -8.87 5.90 -6.14
C ASP A 339 -8.78 7.41 -6.41
N ARG A 340 -8.88 7.83 -7.67
CA ARG A 340 -8.90 9.27 -8.02
C ARG A 340 -10.24 9.93 -7.69
N ASP A 341 -11.30 9.15 -7.53
CA ASP A 341 -12.65 9.68 -7.46
C ASP A 341 -13.36 9.47 -6.10
N VAL A 342 -12.77 8.75 -5.15
CA VAL A 342 -13.50 8.33 -3.93
C VAL A 342 -12.60 8.41 -2.67
N LYS A 343 -12.68 9.53 -1.93
CA LYS A 343 -12.02 9.75 -0.63
C LYS A 343 -12.72 8.94 0.49
N THR A 344 -12.55 7.61 0.51
CA THR A 344 -13.36 6.71 1.39
C THR A 344 -12.56 5.81 2.31
N GLY A 345 -11.30 6.13 2.56
CA GLY A 345 -10.49 5.40 3.53
C GLY A 345 -11.02 5.56 4.96
N ILE A 346 -11.32 4.44 5.62
CA ILE A 346 -11.72 4.37 7.02
C ILE A 346 -10.50 4.06 7.88
N TRP A 347 -10.22 4.91 8.86
CA TRP A 347 -9.09 4.73 9.77
C TRP A 347 -9.55 4.30 11.17
N LEU A 348 -8.96 3.20 11.63
CA LEU A 348 -9.12 2.70 12.99
C LEU A 348 -7.80 2.90 13.74
N TYR A 349 -7.89 3.20 15.03
CA TYR A 349 -6.73 3.39 15.90
C TYR A 349 -6.90 2.59 17.19
N ALA A 350 -5.85 1.89 17.60
CA ALA A 350 -5.79 1.15 18.85
C ALA A 350 -4.66 1.75 19.71
N PRO A 351 -4.95 2.68 20.64
CA PRO A 351 -3.94 3.25 21.53
C PRO A 351 -3.40 2.16 22.46
N MET A 352 -2.09 2.16 22.72
CA MET A 352 -1.44 1.17 23.57
C MET A 352 -0.83 1.85 24.80
N ARG A 353 -1.08 1.30 25.98
CA ARG A 353 -0.31 1.69 27.18
C ARG A 353 1.09 1.09 27.13
N ARG A 354 2.01 1.66 27.91
CA ARG A 354 3.40 1.19 28.00
C ARG A 354 3.51 -0.27 28.46
N ASP A 355 2.58 -0.75 29.27
CA ASP A 355 2.49 -2.11 29.81
C ASP A 355 1.53 -3.03 29.04
N GLU A 356 0.86 -2.48 28.02
CA GLU A 356 -0.13 -3.21 27.23
C GLU A 356 0.50 -3.78 25.97
N LEU A 357 0.37 -5.08 25.79
CA LEU A 357 0.98 -5.83 24.69
C LEU A 357 -0.10 -6.58 23.94
N ILE A 358 0.05 -6.67 22.61
CA ILE A 358 -0.73 -7.56 21.77
C ILE A 358 -0.34 -9.00 22.12
N THR A 359 -1.32 -9.80 22.53
CA THR A 359 -1.11 -11.20 22.87
C THR A 359 -1.62 -12.14 21.78
N GLU A 360 -2.58 -11.70 20.98
CA GLU A 360 -3.16 -12.51 19.91
C GLU A 360 -3.58 -11.65 18.72
N ILE A 361 -3.26 -12.13 17.52
CA ILE A 361 -3.71 -11.57 16.24
C ILE A 361 -4.60 -12.61 15.56
N TRP A 362 -5.87 -12.26 15.43
CA TRP A 362 -6.91 -13.10 14.85
C TRP A 362 -7.37 -12.55 13.51
N PHE A 363 -7.97 -13.42 12.73
CA PHE A 363 -8.38 -13.09 11.39
C PHE A 363 -9.67 -13.79 10.98
N ARG A 364 -10.54 -13.09 10.26
CA ARG A 364 -11.64 -13.71 9.51
C ARG A 364 -11.55 -13.36 8.04
N TYR A 365 -11.91 -14.33 7.21
CA TYR A 365 -12.09 -14.18 5.77
C TYR A 365 -13.40 -14.86 5.37
N GLY A 366 -14.36 -14.08 4.89
CA GLY A 366 -15.62 -14.60 4.36
C GLY A 366 -15.59 -14.79 2.86
N ARG A 367 -16.78 -14.77 2.24
CA ARG A 367 -16.96 -15.08 0.81
C ARG A 367 -16.66 -13.89 -0.09
N MET A 368 -16.75 -12.66 0.43
CA MET A 368 -16.46 -11.44 -0.30
C MET A 368 -15.22 -10.73 0.26
N ASN A 369 -14.54 -9.91 -0.56
CA ASN A 369 -13.37 -9.12 -0.12
C ASN A 369 -13.68 -8.22 1.10
N ARG A 370 -14.96 -7.88 1.30
CA ARG A 370 -15.48 -7.06 2.39
C ARG A 370 -15.57 -7.81 3.72
N ASP A 371 -15.54 -9.14 3.71
CA ASP A 371 -15.62 -9.98 4.92
C ASP A 371 -14.27 -10.18 5.61
N PHE A 372 -13.25 -9.48 5.17
CA PHE A 372 -11.96 -9.51 5.83
C PHE A 372 -12.06 -8.72 7.14
N ALA A 373 -11.52 -9.23 8.24
CA ALA A 373 -11.23 -8.40 9.41
C ALA A 373 -10.09 -9.00 10.22
N LEU A 374 -9.28 -8.13 10.83
CA LEU A 374 -8.32 -8.52 11.85
C LEU A 374 -8.90 -8.24 13.22
N VAL A 375 -8.48 -9.02 14.21
CA VAL A 375 -8.75 -8.74 15.60
C VAL A 375 -7.46 -8.77 16.38
N ILE A 376 -7.28 -7.76 17.22
CA ILE A 376 -6.14 -7.65 18.12
C ILE A 376 -6.66 -7.81 19.54
N ARG A 377 -6.11 -8.79 20.26
CA ARG A 377 -6.32 -8.96 21.69
C ARG A 377 -5.07 -8.54 22.45
N THR A 378 -5.25 -7.82 23.55
CA THR A 378 -4.15 -7.41 24.44
C THR A 378 -4.11 -8.20 25.73
N ASN A 379 -2.99 -8.13 26.45
CA ASN A 379 -2.84 -8.66 27.83
C ASN A 379 -3.79 -7.98 28.84
N ALA A 380 -4.28 -6.77 28.54
CA ALA A 380 -5.30 -6.08 29.32
C ALA A 380 -6.74 -6.58 29.02
N GLY A 381 -6.90 -7.58 28.14
CA GLY A 381 -8.19 -8.12 27.73
C GLY A 381 -8.95 -7.27 26.72
N ARG A 382 -8.37 -6.16 26.23
CA ARG A 382 -8.98 -5.35 25.16
C ARG A 382 -9.02 -6.18 23.88
N VAL A 383 -10.18 -6.16 23.21
CA VAL A 383 -10.38 -6.77 21.89
C VAL A 383 -10.77 -5.68 20.90
N THR A 384 -9.92 -5.44 19.91
CA THR A 384 -10.16 -4.43 18.86
C THR A 384 -10.42 -5.13 17.54
N VAL A 385 -11.59 -4.87 16.93
CA VAL A 385 -11.96 -5.39 15.62
C VAL A 385 -11.54 -4.36 14.55
N VAL A 386 -10.78 -4.83 13.58
CA VAL A 386 -10.26 -4.05 12.45
C VAL A 386 -10.86 -4.59 11.17
N GLY A 387 -12.02 -4.06 10.81
CA GLY A 387 -12.79 -4.46 9.64
C GLY A 387 -14.28 -4.21 9.85
N PRO A 388 -15.09 -4.30 8.79
CA PRO A 388 -16.52 -4.07 8.89
C PRO A 388 -17.18 -5.18 9.72
N GLN A 389 -18.26 -4.83 10.40
CA GLN A 389 -19.10 -5.75 11.16
C GLN A 389 -19.85 -6.67 10.18
N THR A 390 -19.93 -7.96 10.51
CA THR A 390 -20.67 -8.94 9.69
C THR A 390 -22.16 -8.61 9.68
N LEU A 391 -22.78 -8.71 8.51
CA LEU A 391 -24.22 -8.53 8.35
C LEU A 391 -24.99 -9.59 9.17
N PRO A 392 -26.06 -9.21 9.91
CA PRO A 392 -26.79 -10.13 10.78
C PRO A 392 -27.36 -11.38 10.08
N ASN A 393 -27.69 -11.23 8.81
CA ASN A 393 -28.33 -12.22 7.94
C ASN A 393 -27.30 -13.06 7.15
N TRP A 394 -26.00 -12.88 7.40
CA TRP A 394 -24.95 -13.68 6.77
C TRP A 394 -24.52 -14.83 7.70
N PRO A 395 -24.07 -15.98 7.15
CA PRO A 395 -23.52 -17.06 7.96
C PRO A 395 -22.36 -16.56 8.83
N PRO A 396 -22.23 -17.03 10.08
CA PRO A 396 -21.13 -16.63 10.95
C PRO A 396 -19.79 -17.00 10.31
N CYS A 397 -18.89 -16.02 10.23
CA CYS A 397 -17.51 -16.26 9.78
C CYS A 397 -16.70 -16.83 10.95
N SER A 398 -15.88 -17.85 10.68
CA SER A 398 -14.93 -18.37 11.65
C SER A 398 -13.74 -17.42 11.81
N TRP A 399 -13.23 -17.35 13.04
CA TRP A 399 -12.00 -16.63 13.36
C TRP A 399 -10.85 -17.62 13.47
N THR A 400 -9.74 -17.30 12.84
CA THR A 400 -8.49 -18.06 12.89
C THR A 400 -7.45 -17.26 13.64
N LEU A 401 -6.85 -17.85 14.66
CA LEU A 401 -5.68 -17.29 15.34
C LEU A 401 -4.48 -17.40 14.39
N LEU A 402 -3.94 -16.25 13.95
CA LEU A 402 -2.79 -16.22 13.04
C LEU A 402 -1.47 -16.23 13.80
N ASP A 403 -1.41 -15.49 14.91
CA ASP A 403 -0.16 -15.29 15.65
C ASP A 403 -0.37 -14.95 17.13
N THR A 404 0.65 -15.26 17.92
CA THR A 404 0.78 -14.85 19.33
C THR A 404 2.11 -14.10 19.48
N PRO A 405 2.12 -12.77 19.24
CA PRO A 405 3.34 -11.98 19.20
C PRO A 405 4.18 -12.06 20.48
N GLU A 406 5.50 -12.00 20.33
CA GLU A 406 6.42 -12.02 21.48
C GLU A 406 6.31 -10.73 22.31
N PRO A 407 6.47 -10.80 23.65
CA PRO A 407 6.35 -9.63 24.51
C PRO A 407 7.46 -8.59 24.36
N ASP A 408 8.66 -9.01 23.96
CA ASP A 408 9.86 -8.18 23.74
C ASP A 408 9.94 -7.56 22.34
N GLY A 409 8.94 -7.86 21.51
CA GLY A 409 8.71 -7.28 20.21
C GLY A 409 9.08 -8.21 19.06
N CYS A 410 8.25 -8.24 18.02
CA CYS A 410 8.48 -9.07 16.84
C CYS A 410 8.07 -8.34 15.56
N ARG A 411 8.62 -8.74 14.42
CA ARG A 411 8.16 -8.18 13.14
C ARG A 411 6.93 -8.90 12.63
N VAL A 412 5.93 -8.09 12.30
CA VAL A 412 4.75 -8.52 11.54
C VAL A 412 4.87 -7.93 10.13
N PHE A 413 4.68 -8.79 9.14
CA PHE A 413 4.74 -8.43 7.73
C PHE A 413 3.34 -8.37 7.14
N PHE A 414 3.10 -7.42 6.25
CA PHE A 414 1.85 -7.32 5.50
C PHE A 414 2.12 -6.92 4.06
N GLU A 415 1.28 -7.41 3.15
CA GLU A 415 1.41 -7.13 1.73
C GLU A 415 1.28 -5.63 1.41
N ASP A 416 2.22 -5.10 0.63
CA ASP A 416 2.08 -3.79 0.01
C ASP A 416 1.53 -3.93 -1.43
N SER A 417 0.26 -3.61 -1.59
CA SER A 417 -0.48 -3.80 -2.84
C SER A 417 -1.60 -2.77 -3.00
N SER A 418 -1.78 -2.29 -4.23
CA SER A 418 -2.93 -1.47 -4.63
C SER A 418 -4.27 -2.17 -4.32
N HIS A 419 -4.27 -3.51 -4.34
CA HIS A 419 -5.46 -4.35 -4.15
C HIS A 419 -5.76 -4.69 -2.68
N GLY A 420 -4.94 -4.19 -1.75
CA GLY A 420 -5.07 -4.43 -0.31
C GLY A 420 -4.28 -5.63 0.20
N ILE A 421 -4.29 -5.78 1.53
CA ILE A 421 -3.52 -6.77 2.27
C ILE A 421 -4.20 -8.12 2.14
N ARG A 422 -3.61 -9.02 1.34
CA ARG A 422 -4.06 -10.40 1.18
C ARG A 422 -3.00 -11.41 1.62
N LYS A 423 -1.88 -10.91 2.13
CA LYS A 423 -0.80 -11.71 2.72
C LYS A 423 -0.35 -11.10 4.03
N LEU A 424 -0.23 -11.94 5.06
CA LEU A 424 0.38 -11.60 6.34
C LEU A 424 1.53 -12.55 6.63
N GLY A 425 2.57 -12.05 7.29
CA GLY A 425 3.75 -12.81 7.66
C GLY A 425 4.13 -12.60 9.13
N PHE A 426 4.53 -13.68 9.81
CA PHE A 426 4.89 -13.66 11.23
C PHE A 426 6.20 -14.41 11.47
N GLU A 427 7.07 -13.87 12.32
CA GLU A 427 8.35 -14.49 12.70
C GLU A 427 8.19 -15.56 13.79
N ALA A 428 7.10 -15.49 14.57
CA ALA A 428 6.84 -16.42 15.66
C ALA A 428 6.37 -17.81 15.17
N PRO A 429 6.56 -18.86 15.98
CA PRO A 429 6.02 -20.19 15.71
C PRO A 429 4.50 -20.18 15.54
N PRO A 430 3.91 -21.13 14.78
CA PRO A 430 2.46 -21.23 14.68
C PRO A 430 1.79 -21.35 16.06
N PRO A 431 0.68 -20.64 16.29
CA PRO A 431 -0.04 -20.72 17.55
C PRO A 431 -0.69 -22.10 17.72
N ALA A 432 -0.91 -22.50 18.97
CA ALA A 432 -1.62 -23.73 19.28
C ALA A 432 -3.08 -23.68 18.75
N PRO A 433 -3.58 -24.76 18.12
CA PRO A 433 -4.95 -24.80 17.60
C PRO A 433 -6.00 -24.84 18.71
N GLY A 434 -7.27 -24.63 18.34
CA GLY A 434 -8.42 -24.85 19.23
C GLY A 434 -8.79 -23.69 20.16
N ARG A 435 -8.12 -22.53 20.03
CA ARG A 435 -8.54 -21.32 20.73
C ARG A 435 -9.74 -20.67 20.03
N ASN A 436 -10.60 -20.02 20.81
CA ASN A 436 -11.71 -19.20 20.31
C ASN A 436 -11.61 -17.77 20.81
N ILE A 437 -12.23 -16.84 20.09
CA ILE A 437 -12.32 -15.44 20.47
C ILE A 437 -13.78 -15.00 20.58
N ALA A 438 -14.11 -14.34 21.70
CA ALA A 438 -15.37 -13.61 21.85
C ALA A 438 -15.18 -12.21 21.26
N ILE A 439 -16.02 -11.87 20.29
CA ILE A 439 -16.02 -10.55 19.64
C ILE A 439 -17.01 -9.64 20.38
N PRO A 440 -16.67 -8.38 20.65
CA PRO A 440 -17.61 -7.42 21.22
C PRO A 440 -18.88 -7.32 20.37
N ALA A 441 -20.01 -7.70 20.94
CA ALA A 441 -21.31 -7.63 20.27
C ALA A 441 -21.96 -6.26 20.50
N PRO A 442 -22.57 -5.65 19.47
CA PRO A 442 -23.39 -4.46 19.63
C PRO A 442 -24.67 -4.78 20.42
N ILE A 443 -25.11 -3.82 21.24
CA ILE A 443 -26.44 -3.81 21.88
C ILE A 443 -27.44 -3.17 20.91
N SER A 444 -27.03 -2.07 20.26
CA SER A 444 -27.81 -1.40 19.23
C SER A 444 -28.03 -2.28 17.99
N PRO A 445 -29.14 -2.09 17.25
CA PRO A 445 -29.35 -2.76 15.98
C PRO A 445 -28.31 -2.34 14.94
N TYR A 446 -28.06 -3.23 13.97
CA TYR A 446 -27.26 -2.89 12.80
C TYR A 446 -27.95 -1.74 12.02
N PRO A 447 -27.23 -0.68 11.60
CA PRO A 447 -27.84 0.45 10.90
C PRO A 447 -28.58 0.05 9.63
N GLU A 448 -29.77 0.62 9.42
CA GLU A 448 -30.51 0.46 8.17
C GLU A 448 -29.76 1.14 7.01
N SER A 449 -29.61 0.44 5.88
CA SER A 449 -29.03 1.00 4.65
C SER A 449 -29.74 0.43 3.43
N THR A 450 -30.01 1.31 2.46
CA THR A 450 -30.55 0.96 1.13
C THR A 450 -29.48 0.44 0.17
N THR A 451 -28.21 0.50 0.56
CA THR A 451 -27.05 0.11 -0.25
C THR A 451 -26.24 -0.97 0.47
N LEU A 452 -25.44 -1.74 -0.29
CA LEU A 452 -24.41 -2.62 0.27
C LEU A 452 -23.28 -1.78 0.88
N GLU A 453 -23.57 -1.14 2.01
CA GLU A 453 -22.65 -0.31 2.76
C GLU A 453 -21.98 -1.11 3.89
N ASP A 454 -20.65 -1.02 3.97
CA ASP A 454 -19.87 -1.72 4.98
C ASP A 454 -19.81 -0.86 6.24
N TYR A 455 -20.49 -1.28 7.31
CA TYR A 455 -20.45 -0.58 8.58
C TYR A 455 -19.38 -1.14 9.49
N PHE A 456 -18.68 -0.23 10.15
CA PHE A 456 -17.74 -0.47 11.22
C PHE A 456 -18.44 -0.20 12.54
N TYR A 457 -18.04 -0.94 13.56
CA TYR A 457 -18.61 -0.84 14.90
C TYR A 457 -17.48 -0.71 15.92
N THR A 458 -17.61 0.28 16.78
CA THR A 458 -16.73 0.50 17.92
C THR A 458 -17.59 0.88 19.11
N SER A 459 -17.12 0.53 20.32
CA SER A 459 -17.80 0.93 21.54
C SER A 459 -16.86 1.00 22.72
N ALA A 460 -17.27 1.78 23.71
CA ALA A 460 -16.51 1.96 24.93
C ALA A 460 -17.43 2.26 26.13
N SER A 461 -16.99 1.89 27.32
CA SER A 461 -17.66 2.32 28.55
C SER A 461 -17.40 3.80 28.80
N LEU A 462 -18.41 4.55 29.23
CA LEU A 462 -18.24 5.95 29.62
C LEU A 462 -17.94 6.11 31.12
N VAL A 463 -17.85 5.01 31.86
CA VAL A 463 -17.56 5.02 33.30
C VAL A 463 -16.09 5.39 33.52
N ASN A 464 -15.84 6.33 34.44
CA ASN A 464 -14.51 6.82 34.83
C ASN A 464 -13.71 7.48 33.68
N VAL A 465 -14.40 7.98 32.65
CA VAL A 465 -13.79 8.86 31.65
C VAL A 465 -13.49 10.20 32.31
N ILE A 466 -12.27 10.70 32.11
CA ILE A 466 -11.79 11.98 32.64
C ILE A 466 -11.40 12.97 31.54
N GLY A 467 -11.28 12.50 30.29
CA GLY A 467 -11.01 13.38 29.16
C GLY A 467 -11.42 12.77 27.83
N VAL A 468 -11.73 13.65 26.88
CA VAL A 468 -12.13 13.28 25.52
C VAL A 468 -11.28 14.05 24.52
N ILE A 469 -10.83 13.35 23.48
CA ILE A 469 -10.05 13.93 22.37
C ILE A 469 -10.85 13.72 21.08
N PRO A 470 -11.54 14.76 20.57
CA PRO A 470 -12.24 14.67 19.30
C PRO A 470 -11.29 14.46 18.12
N CYS A 471 -11.72 13.69 17.12
CA CYS A 471 -11.02 13.53 15.85
C CYS A 471 -11.84 14.15 14.72
N ARG A 472 -11.31 15.20 14.08
CA ARG A 472 -11.99 15.92 12.99
C ARG A 472 -11.51 15.43 11.63
N SER A 473 -12.42 15.37 10.67
CA SER A 473 -12.09 15.05 9.28
C SER A 473 -12.83 15.97 8.32
N THR A 474 -12.22 16.23 7.17
CA THR A 474 -12.85 16.94 6.07
C THR A 474 -13.04 15.98 4.90
N ASN A 475 -14.29 15.71 4.52
CA ASN A 475 -14.63 14.93 3.34
C ASN A 475 -15.58 15.73 2.44
N SER A 476 -15.24 15.91 1.16
CA SER A 476 -16.04 16.69 0.20
C SER A 476 -16.56 18.04 0.75
N ASP A 477 -15.66 18.82 1.35
CA ASP A 477 -15.93 20.12 2.01
C ASP A 477 -16.80 20.06 3.28
N ILE A 478 -17.24 18.87 3.69
CA ILE A 478 -17.93 18.64 4.97
C ILE A 478 -16.88 18.43 6.05
N VAL A 479 -16.94 19.27 7.08
CA VAL A 479 -16.13 19.13 8.29
C VAL A 479 -16.97 18.42 9.35
N SER A 480 -16.51 17.27 9.83
CA SER A 480 -17.21 16.47 10.83
C SER A 480 -16.27 15.87 11.86
N ILE A 481 -16.82 15.57 13.04
CA ILE A 481 -16.16 14.75 14.05
C ILE A 481 -16.48 13.29 13.73
N VAL A 482 -15.45 12.53 13.37
CA VAL A 482 -15.61 11.16 12.86
C VAL A 482 -15.38 10.09 13.92
N GLY A 483 -14.82 10.49 15.07
CA GLY A 483 -14.62 9.66 16.24
C GLY A 483 -13.94 10.43 17.37
N ILE A 484 -13.69 9.73 18.47
CA ILE A 484 -13.13 10.27 19.71
C ILE A 484 -12.16 9.27 20.36
N ILE A 485 -11.17 9.79 21.08
CA ILE A 485 -10.39 9.02 22.06
C ILE A 485 -10.92 9.35 23.46
N LEU A 486 -11.15 8.32 24.27
CA LEU A 486 -11.55 8.44 25.68
C LEU A 486 -10.35 8.15 26.58
N ASN A 487 -10.07 9.07 27.50
CA ASN A 487 -9.06 8.95 28.53
C ASN A 487 -9.72 8.56 29.86
N TYR A 488 -9.22 7.52 30.51
CA TYR A 488 -9.75 7.03 31.78
C TYR A 488 -8.83 7.39 32.95
N ALA A 489 -9.40 7.50 34.15
CA ALA A 489 -8.67 7.84 35.36
C ALA A 489 -7.48 6.91 35.68
N ASN A 490 -7.53 5.65 35.24
CA ASN A 490 -6.45 4.68 35.41
C ASN A 490 -5.33 4.80 34.36
N GLY A 491 -5.39 5.81 33.47
CA GLY A 491 -4.46 6.01 32.37
C GLY A 491 -4.70 5.10 31.15
N TYR A 492 -5.81 4.36 31.11
CA TYR A 492 -6.23 3.63 29.93
C TYR A 492 -6.79 4.58 28.88
N GLN A 493 -6.65 4.22 27.61
CA GLN A 493 -7.25 4.93 26.48
C GLN A 493 -7.98 3.94 25.58
N THR A 494 -9.07 4.41 24.96
CA THR A 494 -9.75 3.66 23.91
C THR A 494 -10.38 4.61 22.91
N THR A 495 -10.87 4.08 21.80
CA THR A 495 -11.41 4.86 20.68
C THR A 495 -12.82 4.44 20.35
N VAL A 496 -13.64 5.41 19.95
CA VAL A 496 -14.97 5.18 19.41
C VAL A 496 -15.14 6.03 18.15
N GLY A 497 -15.56 5.43 17.04
CA GLY A 497 -15.58 6.04 15.71
C GLY A 497 -14.26 5.87 14.94
N GLN A 498 -14.08 6.67 13.89
CA GLN A 498 -12.84 6.75 13.12
C GLN A 498 -11.85 7.68 13.80
N VAL A 499 -10.57 7.29 13.80
CA VAL A 499 -9.52 8.10 14.44
C VAL A 499 -8.31 8.23 13.52
N PHE A 500 -7.98 9.48 13.21
CA PHE A 500 -6.80 9.93 12.48
C PHE A 500 -5.89 10.63 13.48
N VAL A 501 -4.73 10.06 13.77
CA VAL A 501 -3.83 10.62 14.79
C VAL A 501 -3.31 12.01 14.38
N ASP A 502 -3.20 12.30 13.07
CA ASP A 502 -2.81 13.61 12.55
C ASP A 502 -3.91 14.69 12.62
N ARG A 503 -5.12 14.34 13.08
CA ARG A 503 -6.30 15.24 13.13
C ARG A 503 -7.01 15.26 14.48
N LEU A 504 -6.29 14.87 15.52
CA LEU A 504 -6.78 14.97 16.89
C LEU A 504 -6.83 16.44 17.33
N GLU A 505 -7.94 16.81 17.95
CA GLU A 505 -8.09 18.09 18.64
C GLU A 505 -7.40 18.05 20.02
N PRO A 506 -7.25 19.17 20.72
CA PRO A 506 -6.81 19.17 22.11
C PRO A 506 -7.72 18.32 23.01
N VAL A 507 -7.14 17.75 24.06
CA VAL A 507 -7.91 17.05 25.10
C VAL A 507 -8.85 18.03 25.79
N VAL A 508 -10.09 17.60 26.00
CA VAL A 508 -11.07 18.28 26.83
C VAL A 508 -11.24 17.45 28.10
N ASP A 509 -10.88 18.02 29.24
CA ASP A 509 -11.15 17.41 30.54
C ASP A 509 -12.65 17.44 30.82
N VAL A 510 -13.19 16.34 31.33
CA VAL A 510 -14.63 16.20 31.56
C VAL A 510 -14.92 15.85 33.02
N SER A 511 -15.96 16.49 33.57
CA SER A 511 -16.44 16.17 34.91
C SER A 511 -17.59 15.15 34.86
N PRO A 512 -17.69 14.23 35.84
CA PRO A 512 -18.87 13.38 36.00
C PRO A 512 -20.19 14.15 36.16
N SER A 513 -20.13 15.44 36.55
CA SER A 513 -21.29 16.32 36.68
C SER A 513 -21.75 16.95 35.36
N GLU A 514 -20.97 16.84 34.30
CA GLU A 514 -21.27 17.39 32.97
C GLU A 514 -21.89 16.32 32.07
N THR A 515 -22.41 16.74 30.92
CA THR A 515 -22.86 15.83 29.87
C THR A 515 -22.14 16.15 28.56
N MET A 516 -21.99 15.12 27.74
CA MET A 516 -21.44 15.24 26.39
C MET A 516 -22.60 15.32 25.41
N ILE A 517 -22.64 16.34 24.56
CA ILE A 517 -23.73 16.56 23.61
C ILE A 517 -23.17 16.48 22.19
N PHE A 518 -23.59 15.47 21.44
CA PHE A 518 -23.28 15.35 20.02
C PHE A 518 -24.25 16.20 19.20
N GLN A 519 -23.75 17.17 18.45
CA GLN A 519 -24.56 17.97 17.53
C GLN A 519 -24.50 17.38 16.12
N PHE A 520 -25.66 17.05 15.55
CA PHE A 520 -25.76 16.44 14.23
C PHE A 520 -26.18 17.42 13.13
N SER A 521 -25.76 17.11 11.92
CA SER A 521 -26.30 17.66 10.67
C SER A 521 -26.44 16.53 9.64
N THR A 522 -27.06 16.82 8.51
CA THR A 522 -27.27 15.85 7.42
C THR A 522 -26.80 16.42 6.09
N VAL A 523 -26.09 15.62 5.30
CA VAL A 523 -25.74 15.91 3.91
C VAL A 523 -26.24 14.73 3.07
N ASP A 524 -26.98 15.01 2.00
CA ASP A 524 -27.62 14.00 1.15
C ASP A 524 -28.43 12.95 1.96
N GLY A 525 -29.06 13.39 3.06
CA GLY A 525 -29.84 12.53 3.95
C GLY A 525 -29.03 11.70 4.96
N PHE A 526 -27.69 11.76 4.89
CA PHE A 526 -26.78 11.03 5.77
C PHE A 526 -26.37 11.84 7.00
N PRO A 527 -26.58 11.34 8.23
CA PRO A 527 -26.21 12.06 9.45
C PRO A 527 -24.71 11.98 9.76
N TYR A 528 -24.18 13.08 10.27
CA TYR A 528 -22.82 13.19 10.79
C TYR A 528 -22.75 14.13 12.00
N VAL A 529 -21.71 13.96 12.83
CA VAL A 529 -21.45 14.85 13.98
C VAL A 529 -20.71 16.09 13.49
N THR A 530 -21.27 17.26 13.77
CA THR A 530 -20.68 18.58 13.46
C THR A 530 -19.84 19.12 14.61
N ASN A 531 -20.27 18.87 15.85
CA ASN A 531 -19.61 19.38 17.03
C ASN A 531 -19.92 18.50 18.26
N ILE A 532 -19.06 18.59 19.28
CA ILE A 532 -19.28 18.00 20.60
C ILE A 532 -19.19 19.12 21.63
N HIS A 533 -20.21 19.23 22.48
CA HIS A 533 -20.22 20.16 23.60
C HIS A 533 -20.10 19.40 24.92
N PHE A 534 -19.37 19.97 25.86
CA PHE A 534 -19.15 19.41 27.21
C PHE A 534 -19.67 20.44 28.22
N SER A 535 -20.95 20.35 28.56
CA SER A 535 -21.60 21.25 29.52
C SER A 535 -23.02 20.78 29.81
N SER A 536 -23.54 21.10 30.99
CA SER A 536 -24.98 21.04 31.23
C SER A 536 -25.65 22.24 30.53
N LEU A 537 -25.99 22.09 29.24
CA LEU A 537 -26.80 23.09 28.55
C LEU A 537 -28.19 23.12 29.19
N GLU A 538 -28.74 24.32 29.42
CA GLU A 538 -30.12 24.49 29.93
C GLU A 538 -31.16 23.84 29.00
N SER A 539 -30.85 23.74 27.71
CA SER A 539 -31.63 22.98 26.72
C SER A 539 -30.73 22.36 25.65
N VAL A 540 -30.89 21.06 25.39
CA VAL A 540 -30.22 20.35 24.29
C VAL A 540 -30.83 20.82 22.95
N PRO A 541 -30.02 21.26 21.96
CA PRO A 541 -30.55 21.62 20.65
C PRO A 541 -31.36 20.49 20.02
N ALA A 542 -32.34 20.80 19.17
CA ALA A 542 -33.15 19.76 18.50
C ALA A 542 -32.33 18.77 17.67
N SER A 543 -31.15 19.18 17.21
CA SER A 543 -30.18 18.33 16.50
C SER A 543 -29.12 17.71 17.42
N GLY A 544 -29.24 17.88 18.74
CA GLY A 544 -28.31 17.41 19.75
C GLY A 544 -28.74 16.07 20.36
N MET A 545 -27.77 15.21 20.67
CA MET A 545 -27.96 14.00 21.47
C MET A 545 -27.13 14.10 22.74
N GLU A 546 -27.80 14.14 23.88
CA GLU A 546 -27.16 14.19 25.19
C GLU A 546 -26.76 12.80 25.69
N ILE A 547 -25.50 12.71 26.12
CA ILE A 547 -24.81 11.52 26.60
C ILE A 547 -24.32 11.78 28.02
N HIS A 548 -24.75 10.92 28.95
CA HIS A 548 -24.24 10.92 30.31
C HIS A 548 -23.02 10.01 30.44
N TRP A 549 -22.12 10.29 31.39
CA TRP A 549 -20.91 9.50 31.68
C TRP A 549 -21.18 8.16 32.37
N ASN A 550 -22.09 7.37 31.80
CA ASN A 550 -22.47 6.04 32.27
C ASN A 550 -22.73 5.11 31.09
N GLY A 551 -22.84 3.81 31.37
CA GLY A 551 -23.17 2.82 30.34
C GLY A 551 -22.10 2.71 29.24
N ARG A 552 -22.57 2.40 28.02
CA ARG A 552 -21.73 2.14 26.85
C ARG A 552 -22.12 3.07 25.71
N LEU A 553 -21.13 3.76 25.14
CA LEU A 553 -21.28 4.48 23.89
C LEU A 553 -20.99 3.52 22.73
N GLU A 554 -21.90 3.46 21.78
CA GLU A 554 -21.77 2.66 20.56
C GLU A 554 -21.76 3.59 19.35
N TRP A 555 -20.77 3.43 18.47
CA TRP A 555 -20.62 4.25 17.27
C TRP A 555 -20.43 3.36 16.07
N TRP A 556 -21.42 3.42 15.20
CA TRP A 556 -21.40 2.81 13.88
C TRP A 556 -21.02 3.85 12.85
N PHE A 557 -20.22 3.45 11.88
CA PHE A 557 -19.82 4.37 10.81
C PHE A 557 -19.49 3.63 9.54
N SER A 558 -19.67 4.33 8.44
CA SER A 558 -19.25 3.93 7.11
C SER A 558 -18.42 5.06 6.50
N TYR A 559 -18.16 4.99 5.20
CA TYR A 559 -17.54 6.10 4.49
C TYR A 559 -18.48 7.29 4.25
N ARG A 560 -19.81 7.12 4.41
CA ARG A 560 -20.81 8.18 4.18
C ARG A 560 -21.40 8.77 5.45
N GLN A 561 -21.55 7.96 6.50
CA GLN A 561 -22.40 8.33 7.63
C GLN A 561 -21.94 7.73 8.96
N CYS A 562 -22.53 8.22 10.06
CA CYS A 562 -22.40 7.61 11.37
C CYS A 562 -23.74 7.47 12.10
N LYS A 563 -23.83 6.47 12.98
CA LYS A 563 -24.91 6.30 13.96
C LYS A 563 -24.35 6.13 15.36
N ILE A 564 -24.83 6.94 16.29
CA ILE A 564 -24.42 6.91 17.69
C ILE A 564 -25.59 6.38 18.52
N TYR A 565 -25.31 5.45 19.42
CA TYR A 565 -26.26 4.92 20.39
C TYR A 565 -25.72 5.01 21.80
N HIS A 566 -26.60 5.35 22.74
CA HIS A 566 -26.31 5.40 24.18
C HIS A 566 -27.61 5.27 24.96
N ASN A 567 -27.71 4.29 25.87
CA ASN A 567 -28.85 4.08 26.77
C ASN A 567 -30.23 4.19 26.08
N GLY A 568 -30.39 3.56 24.91
CA GLY A 568 -31.65 3.56 24.15
C GLY A 568 -31.91 4.84 23.32
N LYS A 569 -31.12 5.89 23.48
CA LYS A 569 -31.10 7.03 22.56
C LYS A 569 -30.29 6.68 21.30
N ALA A 570 -30.69 7.25 20.18
CA ALA A 570 -29.99 7.11 18.90
C ALA A 570 -29.84 8.46 18.19
N SER A 571 -28.77 8.61 17.43
CA SER A 571 -28.59 9.73 16.49
C SER A 571 -29.70 9.77 15.42
N PRO A 572 -29.90 10.90 14.72
CA PRO A 572 -30.92 11.04 13.69
C PRO A 572 -30.95 9.91 12.65
N ILE A 573 -32.14 9.57 12.15
CA ILE A 573 -32.33 8.57 11.09
C ILE A 573 -31.73 9.02 9.76
N THR A 574 -31.37 8.06 8.92
CA THR A 574 -30.91 8.33 7.56
C THR A 574 -32.14 8.62 6.73
N LYS A 575 -32.20 9.79 6.11
CA LYS A 575 -33.33 10.18 5.27
C LYS A 575 -33.03 9.69 3.85
N MET A 576 -33.82 8.73 3.40
CA MET A 576 -33.72 8.16 2.05
C MET A 576 -34.35 9.07 1.02
#